data_AF-A0A8X7PST6-F1
#
_entry.id   AF-A0A8X7PST6-F1
#
_cell.length_a   1.000
_cell.length_b   1.000
_cell.length_c   1.000
_cell.angle_alpha   90.00
_cell.angle_beta   90.00
_cell.angle_gamma   90.00
#
_symmetry.space_group_name_H-M   'P 1'
#
loop_
_entity.id
_entity.type
_entity.pdbx_description
1 polymer ?
#
loop_
_entity_poly.entity_id
_entity_poly.type
_entity_poly.pdbx_seq_one_letter_code
_entity_poly.pdbx_strand_id
1 'polypeptide(L)'
;MLGLKSLATVKDKVVEKLAAAAVPSESLENAKQFLEGVIKDFAGAAQGMTKDALHRIKTHLAVILPSVSPSVTGKIVDDAEKEAINGDEEEDERKPKASSRDGSAGELPFSKL
;
A
#
# COMPACT_ATOMS: atom_id res chain seq x y z
N MET A 1 8.97 0.03 13.23
CA MET A 1 7.73 0.78 13.51
C MET A 1 7.83 2.11 12.79
N LEU A 2 6.88 2.41 11.92
CA LEU A 2 6.80 3.70 11.22
C LEU A 2 6.23 4.74 12.19
N GLY A 3 6.83 5.92 12.29
CA GLY A 3 6.39 6.97 13.20
C GLY A 3 5.20 7.77 12.66
N LEU A 4 4.59 8.60 13.51
CA LEU A 4 3.55 9.57 13.14
C LEU A 4 3.93 10.46 11.94
N LYS A 5 5.21 10.80 11.83
CA LYS A 5 5.77 11.58 10.71
C LYS A 5 5.57 10.86 9.37
N SER A 6 5.73 9.53 9.34
CA SER A 6 5.52 8.71 8.15
C SER A 6 4.05 8.67 7.74
N LEU A 7 3.12 8.67 8.70
CA LEU A 7 1.67 8.66 8.42
C LEU A 7 1.21 9.97 7.77
N ALA A 8 1.76 11.10 8.21
CA ALA A 8 1.53 12.40 7.58
C ALA A 8 2.06 12.40 6.13
N THR A 9 3.27 11.88 5.89
CA THR A 9 3.86 11.76 4.55
C THR A 9 3.03 10.85 3.64
N VAL A 10 2.53 9.71 4.13
CA VAL A 10 1.66 8.80 3.37
C VAL A 10 0.37 9.49 2.98
N LYS A 11 -0.23 10.27 3.89
CA LYS A 11 -1.42 11.08 3.56
C LYS A 11 -1.12 12.05 2.42
N ASP A 12 -0.02 12.79 2.48
CA ASP A 12 0.34 13.74 1.40
C ASP A 12 0.53 13.01 0.05
N LYS A 13 1.26 11.88 0.04
CA LYS A 13 1.49 11.08 -1.19
C LYS A 13 0.24 10.41 -1.74
N VAL A 14 -0.64 9.87 -0.88
CA VAL A 14 -1.93 9.30 -1.31
C VAL A 14 -2.78 10.37 -1.97
N VAL A 15 -2.88 11.56 -1.36
CA VAL A 15 -3.66 12.68 -1.90
C VAL A 15 -3.12 13.14 -3.26
N GLU A 16 -1.81 13.24 -3.41
CA GLU A 16 -1.17 13.62 -4.66
C GLU A 16 -1.45 12.62 -5.79
N LYS A 17 -1.26 11.32 -5.51
CA LYS A 17 -1.53 10.24 -6.48
C LYS A 17 -3.01 10.13 -6.84
N LEU A 18 -3.90 10.35 -5.87
CA LEU A 18 -5.34 10.41 -6.12
C LEU A 18 -5.65 11.59 -7.05
N ALA A 19 -5.15 12.79 -6.76
CA ALA A 19 -5.33 13.94 -7.65
C ALA A 19 -4.82 13.65 -9.08
N ALA A 20 -3.67 12.96 -9.22
CA ALA A 20 -3.14 12.52 -10.51
C ALA A 20 -4.00 11.46 -11.21
N ALA A 21 -4.76 10.65 -10.46
CA ALA A 21 -5.73 9.68 -10.98
C ALA A 21 -7.07 10.30 -11.41
N ALA A 22 -7.16 11.64 -11.45
CA ALA A 22 -8.33 12.41 -11.88
C ALA A 22 -9.60 12.08 -11.09
N VAL A 23 -9.48 11.79 -9.78
CA VAL A 23 -10.66 11.63 -8.92
C VAL A 23 -11.42 12.96 -8.78
N PRO A 24 -12.75 12.92 -8.69
CA PRO A 24 -13.55 14.11 -8.42
C PRO A 24 -13.10 14.82 -7.14
N SER A 25 -13.12 16.15 -7.16
CA SER A 25 -12.66 17.00 -6.06
C SER A 25 -13.37 16.72 -4.74
N GLU A 26 -14.67 16.41 -4.79
CA GLU A 26 -15.48 16.06 -3.62
C GLU A 26 -14.99 14.75 -2.96
N SER A 27 -14.73 13.73 -3.77
CA SER A 27 -14.21 12.44 -3.29
C SER A 27 -12.77 12.58 -2.77
N LEU A 28 -11.97 13.44 -3.41
CA LEU A 28 -10.61 13.76 -2.95
C LEU A 28 -10.62 14.47 -1.59
N GLU A 29 -11.54 15.41 -1.37
CA GLU A 29 -11.70 16.11 -0.09
C GLU A 29 -12.15 15.13 1.01
N ASN A 30 -13.11 14.25 0.72
CA ASN A 30 -13.53 13.20 1.64
C ASN A 30 -12.38 12.25 1.99
N ALA A 31 -11.55 11.89 1.02
CA ALA A 31 -10.37 11.07 1.24
C ALA A 31 -9.35 11.78 2.15
N LYS A 32 -9.12 13.08 1.95
CA LYS A 32 -8.26 13.89 2.84
C LYS A 32 -8.76 13.90 4.27
N GLN A 33 -10.04 14.24 4.48
CA GLN A 33 -10.65 14.28 5.82
C GLN A 33 -10.59 12.94 6.53
N PHE A 34 -10.83 11.85 5.79
CA PHE A 34 -10.69 10.50 6.32
C PHE A 34 -9.25 10.19 6.75
N LEU A 35 -8.26 10.50 5.92
CA LEU A 35 -6.85 10.27 6.24
C LEU A 35 -6.39 11.11 7.45
N GLU A 36 -6.86 12.35 7.58
CA GLU A 36 -6.61 13.17 8.76
C GLU A 36 -7.25 12.58 10.03
N GLY A 37 -8.46 12.02 9.92
CA GLY A 37 -9.11 11.29 11.01
C GLY A 37 -8.28 10.08 11.44
N VAL A 38 -7.79 9.29 10.48
CA VAL A 38 -6.89 8.17 10.75
C VAL A 38 -5.61 8.65 11.45
N ILE A 39 -4.99 9.74 10.97
CA ILE A 39 -3.80 10.30 11.63
C ILE A 39 -4.09 10.68 13.07
N LYS A 40 -5.23 11.31 13.37
CA LYS A 40 -5.60 11.67 14.74
C LYS A 40 -5.84 10.44 15.62
N ASP A 41 -6.52 9.43 15.10
CA ASP A 41 -6.77 8.16 15.81
C ASP A 41 -5.45 7.47 16.20
N PHE A 42 -4.46 7.48 15.31
CA PHE A 42 -3.15 6.88 15.57
C PHE A 42 -2.13 7.85 16.20
N ALA A 43 -2.39 9.16 16.23
CA ALA A 43 -1.55 10.13 16.92
C ALA A 43 -1.62 9.99 18.44
N GLY A 44 -2.78 9.59 18.96
CA GLY A 44 -2.97 9.26 20.37
C GLY A 44 -2.42 7.88 20.75
N ALA A 45 -2.27 6.98 19.77
CA ALA A 45 -1.66 5.69 19.98
C ALA A 45 -0.12 5.84 19.90
N ALA A 46 0.59 5.55 20.98
CA ALA A 46 2.06 5.59 21.02
C ALA A 46 2.73 4.65 19.98
N GLN A 47 1.95 3.77 19.35
CA GLN A 47 2.36 2.91 18.25
C GLN A 47 2.06 3.66 16.94
N GLY A 48 3.12 4.11 16.26
CA GLY A 48 2.98 4.68 14.93
C GLY A 48 2.42 3.68 13.90
N MET A 49 2.36 4.10 12.63
CA MET A 49 1.65 3.43 11.55
C MET A 49 1.80 1.89 11.56
N THR A 50 0.71 1.21 11.92
CA THR A 50 0.59 -0.25 11.98
C THR A 50 0.00 -0.79 10.67
N LYS A 51 0.20 -2.08 10.39
CA LYS A 51 -0.45 -2.76 9.25
C LYS A 51 -1.98 -2.61 9.25
N ASP A 52 -2.59 -2.52 10.43
CA ASP A 52 -4.03 -2.26 10.58
C ASP A 52 -4.43 -0.86 10.11
N ALA A 53 -3.62 0.17 10.40
CA ALA A 53 -3.89 1.52 9.92
C ALA A 53 -3.91 1.57 8.39
N LEU A 54 -2.91 0.95 7.75
CA LEU A 54 -2.83 0.81 6.30
C LEU A 54 -4.01 0.05 5.71
N HIS A 55 -4.35 -1.09 6.30
CA HIS A 55 -5.46 -1.90 5.85
C HIS A 55 -6.79 -1.14 5.95
N ARG A 56 -6.98 -0.37 7.04
CA ARG A 56 -8.15 0.50 7.24
C ARG A 56 -8.18 1.61 6.19
N ILE A 57 -7.03 2.23 5.89
CA ILE A 57 -6.91 3.25 4.84
C ILE A 57 -7.33 2.69 3.48
N LYS A 58 -6.77 1.55 3.06
CA LYS A 58 -7.09 0.90 1.78
C LYS A 58 -8.57 0.57 1.66
N THR A 59 -9.14 -0.02 2.71
CA THR A 59 -10.53 -0.46 2.73
C THR A 59 -11.48 0.73 2.65
N HIS A 60 -11.25 1.78 3.45
CA HIS A 60 -12.15 2.93 3.47
C HIS A 60 -12.00 3.84 2.25
N LEU A 61 -10.78 4.00 1.72
CA LEU A 61 -10.59 4.77 0.49
C LEU A 61 -11.33 4.13 -0.69
N ALA A 62 -11.40 2.80 -0.78
CA ALA A 62 -12.18 2.12 -1.80
C ALA A 62 -13.69 2.38 -1.68
N VAL A 63 -14.18 2.69 -0.46
CA VAL A 63 -15.58 3.08 -0.22
C VAL A 63 -15.82 4.55 -0.58
N ILE A 64 -14.88 5.44 -0.24
CA ILE A 64 -14.97 6.89 -0.50
C ILE A 64 -14.79 7.20 -2.00
N LEU A 65 -14.02 6.38 -2.70
CA LEU A 65 -13.66 6.56 -4.10
C LEU A 65 -14.28 5.44 -4.97
N PRO A 66 -15.62 5.35 -5.10
CA PRO A 66 -16.23 4.33 -5.95
C PRO A 66 -15.89 4.50 -7.43
N SER A 67 -15.42 5.69 -7.83
CA SER A 67 -14.91 5.99 -9.16
C SER A 67 -13.56 5.33 -9.46
N VAL A 68 -12.83 4.88 -8.44
CA VAL A 68 -11.52 4.24 -8.57
C VAL A 68 -11.64 2.80 -8.09
N SER A 69 -11.20 1.84 -8.90
CA SER A 69 -11.29 0.44 -8.50
C SER A 69 -10.53 0.18 -7.19
N PRO A 70 -11.02 -0.69 -6.29
CA PRO A 70 -10.34 -1.01 -5.04
C PRO A 70 -8.88 -1.45 -5.21
N SER A 71 -8.57 -2.13 -6.33
CA SER A 71 -7.22 -2.54 -6.68
C SER A 71 -6.30 -1.35 -6.98
N VAL A 72 -6.80 -0.34 -7.70
CA VAL A 72 -6.04 0.89 -7.99
C VAL A 72 -5.85 1.69 -6.72
N THR A 73 -6.90 1.85 -5.90
CA THR A 73 -6.82 2.54 -4.61
C THR A 73 -5.83 1.85 -3.67
N GLY A 74 -5.86 0.52 -3.58
CA GLY A 74 -4.90 -0.26 -2.79
C GLY A 74 -3.46 0.01 -3.23
N LYS A 75 -3.21 -0.01 -4.55
CA LYS A 75 -1.90 0.26 -5.13
C LYS A 75 -1.40 1.68 -4.85
N ILE A 76 -2.28 2.68 -4.92
CA ILE A 76 -1.92 4.08 -4.58
C ILE A 76 -1.44 4.19 -3.14
N VAL A 77 -2.11 3.50 -2.21
CA VAL A 77 -1.72 3.48 -0.79
C VAL A 77 -0.42 2.71 -0.59
N ASP A 78 -0.25 1.58 -1.27
CA ASP A 78 1.01 0.80 -1.24
C ASP A 78 2.20 1.59 -1.77
N ASP A 79 2.04 2.27 -2.90
CA ASP A 79 3.08 3.11 -3.49
C ASP A 79 3.41 4.29 -2.54
N ALA A 80 2.40 4.93 -1.96
CA ALA A 80 2.59 6.01 -0.99
C ALA A 80 3.27 5.55 0.30
N GLU A 81 2.93 4.36 0.80
CA GLU A 81 3.59 3.73 1.94
C GLU A 81 5.07 3.47 1.61
N LYS A 82 5.35 2.77 0.52
CA LYS A 82 6.71 2.45 0.09
C LYS A 82 7.55 3.72 -0.03
N GLU A 83 7.02 4.73 -0.68
CA GLU A 83 7.69 6.01 -0.88
C GLU A 83 7.89 6.81 0.41
N ALA A 84 6.99 6.69 1.39
CA ALA A 84 7.15 7.36 2.69
C ALA A 84 8.15 6.64 3.61
N ILE A 85 8.37 5.34 3.40
CA ILE A 85 9.38 4.56 4.12
C ILE A 85 10.75 4.75 3.49
N ASN A 86 10.84 4.63 2.17
CA ASN A 86 12.11 4.55 1.45
C ASN A 86 12.63 5.89 0.94
N GLY A 87 11.86 6.98 1.03
CA GLY A 87 12.29 8.34 0.68
C GLY A 87 13.14 8.43 -0.59
N ASP A 88 12.51 8.51 -1.77
CA ASP A 88 13.19 8.70 -3.07
C ASP A 88 14.26 7.66 -3.47
N GLU A 89 14.36 6.50 -2.79
CA GLU A 89 15.07 5.36 -3.37
C GLU A 89 14.18 4.68 -4.41
N GLU A 90 14.41 5.07 -5.68
CA GLU A 90 13.87 4.41 -6.85
C GLU A 90 14.15 2.90 -6.83
N GLU A 91 13.14 2.13 -7.26
CA GLU A 91 13.14 0.70 -7.57
C GLU A 91 13.53 -0.29 -6.46
N ASP A 92 12.55 -1.09 -6.04
CA ASP A 92 12.83 -2.51 -5.78
C ASP A 92 11.67 -3.33 -6.34
N GLU A 93 11.96 -3.80 -7.55
CA GLU A 93 11.48 -4.98 -8.25
C GLU A 93 10.13 -5.57 -7.81
N ARG A 94 9.17 -5.50 -8.73
CA ARG A 94 8.17 -6.56 -8.88
C ARG A 94 8.89 -7.86 -9.22
N LYS A 95 9.38 -8.60 -8.23
CA LYS A 95 9.57 -10.04 -8.39
C LYS A 95 8.21 -10.69 -8.16
N PRO A 96 7.51 -11.19 -9.19
CA PRO A 96 6.36 -12.05 -8.95
C PRO A 96 6.85 -13.26 -8.16
N LYS A 97 6.14 -13.58 -7.08
CA LYS A 97 6.24 -14.86 -6.40
C LYS A 97 6.17 -15.98 -7.44
N ALA A 98 7.28 -16.62 -7.74
CA ALA A 98 7.27 -17.96 -8.30
C ALA A 98 6.90 -18.93 -7.16
N SER A 99 5.61 -18.99 -6.86
CA SER A 99 5.00 -20.20 -6.34
C SER A 99 5.01 -21.21 -7.48
N SER A 100 5.96 -22.14 -7.46
CA SER A 100 5.79 -23.43 -8.13
C SER A 100 6.15 -24.50 -7.12
N ARG A 101 5.12 -24.88 -6.38
CA ARG A 101 5.01 -26.20 -5.78
C ARG A 101 4.59 -27.11 -6.92
N ASP A 102 5.47 -27.98 -7.40
CA ASP A 102 5.05 -29.19 -8.10
C ASP A 102 6.10 -30.28 -7.88
N GLY A 103 5.69 -31.35 -7.22
CA GLY A 103 6.48 -32.56 -7.14
C GLY A 103 6.24 -33.35 -8.42
N SER A 104 7.30 -33.77 -9.09
CA SER A 104 7.24 -34.86 -10.05
C SER A 104 8.49 -35.72 -9.94
N ALA A 105 8.24 -37.02 -9.96
CA ALA A 105 9.20 -38.10 -9.80
C ALA A 105 10.05 -38.30 -11.07
N GLY A 106 11.14 -39.06 -10.93
CA GLY A 106 12.06 -39.46 -12.00
C GLY A 106 13.27 -38.52 -12.06
N GLU A 107 14.52 -38.94 -12.07
CA GLU A 107 15.10 -40.11 -12.73
C GLU A 107 16.47 -40.41 -12.09
N LEU A 108 16.83 -41.70 -12.00
CA LEU A 108 18.12 -42.19 -11.53
C LEU A 108 19.21 -41.92 -12.59
N PRO A 109 20.43 -41.45 -12.25
CA PRO A 109 21.54 -41.62 -13.15
C PRO A 109 22.18 -42.99 -12.91
N PHE A 110 21.88 -43.94 -13.80
CA PHE A 110 22.78 -45.05 -14.05
C PHE A 110 24.07 -44.49 -14.67
N SER A 111 25.20 -44.67 -13.98
CA SER A 111 26.51 -44.69 -14.62
C SER A 111 27.24 -45.94 -14.18
N LYS A 112 27.30 -46.90 -15.11
CA LYS A 112 28.01 -48.16 -15.03
C LYS A 112 29.09 -48.11 -16.12
N LEU A 113 30.35 -48.07 -15.71
CA LEU A 113 31.55 -48.73 -16.27
C LEU A 113 32.80 -48.10 -15.68
#